data_AF-A0A8S0UQ11-F1
#
_entry.id   AF-A0A8S0UQ11-F1
#
_cell.length_a   1.000
_cell.length_b   1.000
_cell.length_c   1.000
_cell.angle_alpha   90.00
_cell.angle_beta   90.00
_cell.angle_gamma   90.00
#
_symmetry.space_group_name_H-M   'P 1'
#
loop_
_entity.id
_entity.type
_entity.pdbx_description
1 polymer ?
#
loop_
_entity_poly.entity_id
_entity_poly.type
_entity_poly.pdbx_seq_one_letter_code
_entity_poly.pdbx_strand_id
1 'polypeptide(L)'
;MLEEIHLQGKTVNDIEECLQQVPLHTRIVEVTKTAHALGCDLKVVSDSNAFYIRTILEHYGIYNCFSEIITNPIVVEDRGRLRIFPYNDMDSPHSCDLCPPNLCKGGVIERIQSSISESERKRLIYVGDGRNDFCPTLKLDAGDFVMPRMNFPLFDRILNNRALVKAKVHEWSNWEELATILHELINYISNEEEVECRTANQLNSVEYNNEAPGSTNEPLTVVTD
;
A
#
# COMPACT_ATOMS: atom_id res chain seq x y z
N MET A 1 18.37 14.62 -11.94
CA MET A 1 17.82 15.26 -10.72
C MET A 1 18.74 15.15 -9.50
N LEU A 2 18.89 14.02 -8.79
CA LEU A 2 19.75 13.97 -7.58
C LEU A 2 21.23 14.29 -7.86
N GLU A 3 21.75 13.83 -8.99
CA GLU A 3 23.10 14.19 -9.43
C GLU A 3 23.24 15.70 -9.67
N GLU A 4 22.26 16.34 -10.31
CA GLU A 4 22.26 17.79 -10.56
C GLU A 4 22.18 18.58 -9.25
N ILE A 5 21.35 18.14 -8.30
CA ILE A 5 21.24 18.72 -6.96
C ILE A 5 22.59 18.65 -6.24
N HIS A 6 23.27 17.50 -6.29
CA HIS A 6 24.61 17.34 -5.71
C HIS A 6 25.65 18.24 -6.40
N LEU A 7 25.62 18.37 -7.73
CA LEU A 7 26.50 19.26 -8.49
C LEU A 7 26.31 20.74 -8.15
N GLN A 8 25.13 21.12 -7.65
CA GLN A 8 24.86 22.46 -7.11
C GLN A 8 25.34 22.64 -5.66
N GLY A 9 26.04 21.65 -5.09
CA GLY A 9 26.58 21.71 -3.73
C GLY A 9 25.55 21.46 -2.64
N LYS A 10 24.35 20.96 -2.97
CA LYS A 10 23.34 20.59 -1.99
C LYS A 10 23.70 19.26 -1.33
N THR A 11 23.55 19.23 -0.01
CA THR A 11 23.82 18.08 0.85
C THR A 11 22.59 17.21 1.02
N VAL A 12 22.76 16.00 1.56
CA VAL A 12 21.65 15.13 1.95
C VAL A 12 20.73 15.83 2.95
N ASN A 13 21.29 16.59 3.90
CA ASN A 13 20.52 17.32 4.89
C ASN A 13 19.66 18.41 4.26
N ASP A 14 20.15 19.13 3.24
CA ASP A 14 19.34 20.11 2.51
C ASP A 14 18.11 19.45 1.85
N ILE A 15 18.28 18.22 1.34
CA ILE A 15 17.19 17.45 0.74
C ILE A 15 16.22 16.99 1.84
N GLU A 16 16.74 16.51 2.97
CA GLU A 16 15.95 16.08 4.12
C GLU A 16 15.07 17.22 4.65
N GLU A 17 15.64 18.40 4.88
CA GLU A 17 14.93 19.60 5.32
C GLU A 17 13.81 19.99 4.35
N CYS A 18 14.03 19.82 3.04
CA CYS A 18 13.01 20.08 2.02
C CYS A 18 11.88 19.03 2.07
N LEU A 19 12.23 17.75 2.21
CA LEU A 19 11.26 16.65 2.30
C LEU A 19 10.37 16.75 3.53
N GLN A 20 10.89 17.24 4.66
CA GLN A 20 10.12 17.48 5.88
C GLN A 20 9.04 18.56 5.70
N GLN A 21 9.10 19.38 4.64
CA GLN A 21 8.06 20.36 4.31
C GLN A 21 6.96 19.82 3.39
N VAL A 22 7.09 18.56 2.91
CA VAL A 22 6.07 17.95 2.05
C VAL A 22 4.77 17.79 2.86
N PRO A 23 3.66 18.40 2.43
CA PRO A 23 2.45 18.39 3.22
C PRO A 23 1.79 17.01 3.23
N LEU A 24 1.67 16.42 4.43
CA LEU A 24 0.79 15.29 4.70
C LEU A 24 -0.37 15.75 5.60
N HIS A 25 -1.59 15.52 5.15
CA HIS A 25 -2.78 15.96 5.87
C HIS A 25 -2.93 15.20 7.20
N THR A 26 -3.22 15.90 8.30
CA THR A 26 -3.33 15.30 9.65
C THR A 26 -4.28 14.10 9.69
N ARG A 27 -5.40 14.19 8.95
CA ARG A 27 -6.36 13.08 8.85
C ARG A 27 -5.76 11.79 8.26
N ILE A 28 -4.80 11.92 7.34
CA ILE A 28 -4.09 10.77 6.76
C ILE A 28 -3.17 10.13 7.80
N VAL A 29 -2.49 10.95 8.60
CA VAL A 29 -1.68 10.47 9.74
C VAL A 29 -2.56 9.72 10.74
N GLU A 30 -3.71 10.28 11.09
CA GLU A 30 -4.68 9.67 12.03
C GLU A 30 -5.22 8.34 11.53
N VAL A 31 -5.70 8.27 10.27
CA VAL A 31 -6.27 7.04 9.72
C VAL A 31 -5.20 5.97 9.54
N THR A 32 -3.96 6.33 9.19
CA THR A 32 -2.82 5.39 9.11
C THR A 32 -2.55 4.76 10.48
N LYS A 33 -2.45 5.58 11.54
CA LYS A 33 -2.25 5.08 12.90
C LYS A 33 -3.43 4.23 13.37
N THR A 34 -4.65 4.62 13.03
CA THR A 34 -5.87 3.87 13.36
C THR A 34 -5.88 2.51 12.67
N ALA A 35 -5.60 2.46 11.37
CA ALA A 35 -5.51 1.23 10.61
C ALA A 35 -4.46 0.28 11.22
N HIS A 36 -3.27 0.80 11.52
CA HIS A 36 -2.23 0.02 12.19
C HIS A 36 -2.68 -0.52 13.56
N ALA A 37 -3.31 0.33 14.38
CA ALA A 37 -3.82 -0.06 15.70
C ALA A 37 -4.95 -1.11 15.64
N LEU A 38 -5.73 -1.12 14.56
CA LEU A 38 -6.74 -2.14 14.26
C LEU A 38 -6.13 -3.44 13.72
N GLY A 39 -4.80 -3.53 13.64
CA GLY A 39 -4.11 -4.70 13.11
C GLY A 39 -4.10 -4.73 11.59
N CYS A 40 -4.12 -3.61 10.89
CA CYS A 40 -3.82 -3.61 9.46
C CYS A 40 -2.29 -3.66 9.24
N ASP A 41 -1.87 -4.59 8.40
CA ASP A 41 -0.55 -4.75 7.82
C ASP A 41 -0.41 -3.74 6.68
N LEU A 42 0.12 -2.56 7.01
CA LEU A 42 0.25 -1.47 6.07
C LEU A 42 1.53 -1.63 5.23
N LYS A 43 1.46 -1.43 3.92
CA LYS A 43 2.63 -1.42 3.02
C LYS A 43 2.60 -0.22 2.09
N VAL A 44 3.78 0.28 1.72
CA VAL A 44 3.93 1.32 0.68
C VAL A 44 4.47 0.70 -0.60
N VAL A 45 3.87 0.99 -1.76
CA VAL A 45 4.36 0.58 -3.08
C VAL A 45 4.47 1.81 -3.99
N SER A 46 5.68 2.36 -4.09
CA SER A 46 5.88 3.68 -4.67
C SER A 46 7.04 3.72 -5.66
N ASP A 47 6.84 4.43 -6.77
CA ASP A 47 7.85 4.65 -7.82
C ASP A 47 8.86 5.76 -7.46
N SER A 48 8.80 6.25 -6.22
CA SER A 48 9.74 7.21 -5.63
C SER A 48 11.06 6.53 -5.23
N ASN A 49 11.64 6.83 -4.08
CA ASN A 49 12.81 6.14 -3.55
C ASN A 49 12.77 6.02 -2.03
N ALA A 50 13.58 5.08 -1.51
CA ALA A 50 13.58 4.72 -0.09
C ALA A 50 13.95 5.87 0.84
N PHE A 51 14.83 6.80 0.42
CA PHE A 51 15.21 7.96 1.24
C PHE A 51 14.02 8.91 1.39
N TYR A 52 13.36 9.27 0.29
CA TYR A 52 12.25 10.24 0.32
C TYR A 52 11.09 9.75 1.19
N ILE A 53 10.66 8.51 0.95
CA ILE A 53 9.53 7.92 1.67
C ILE A 53 9.84 7.81 3.16
N ARG A 54 11.03 7.28 3.49
CA ARG A 54 11.47 7.16 4.89
C ARG A 54 11.45 8.52 5.59
N THR A 55 12.11 9.52 5.01
CA THR A 55 12.20 10.86 5.62
C THR A 55 10.83 11.46 5.91
N ILE A 56 9.91 11.39 4.94
CA ILE A 56 8.55 11.94 5.11
C ILE A 56 7.79 11.16 6.20
N LEU A 57 7.78 9.83 6.14
CA LEU A 57 7.03 9.02 7.11
C LEU A 57 7.61 9.09 8.53
N GLU A 58 8.92 9.21 8.68
CA GLU A 58 9.59 9.41 9.97
C GLU A 58 9.24 10.80 10.54
N HIS A 59 9.25 11.86 9.72
CA HIS A 59 8.85 13.20 10.12
C HIS A 59 7.42 13.24 10.69
N TYR A 60 6.48 12.52 10.05
CA TYR A 60 5.09 12.43 10.51
C TYR A 60 4.85 11.36 11.59
N GLY A 61 5.88 10.62 12.00
CA GLY A 61 5.79 9.60 13.04
C GLY A 61 4.88 8.43 12.70
N ILE A 62 4.83 8.04 11.42
CA ILE A 62 4.03 6.92 10.90
C ILE A 62 4.86 5.85 10.18
N TYR A 63 6.19 6.02 10.09
CA TYR A 63 7.07 5.03 9.46
C TYR A 63 6.86 3.61 10.01
N ASN A 64 6.81 3.46 11.33
CA ASN A 64 6.63 2.17 11.99
C ASN A 64 5.21 1.59 11.86
N CYS A 65 4.26 2.33 11.28
CA CYS A 65 2.94 1.78 10.96
C CYS A 65 2.99 0.82 9.76
N PHE A 66 4.01 0.95 8.91
CA PHE A 66 4.20 0.15 7.71
C PHE A 66 5.16 -1.01 7.96
N SER A 67 4.77 -2.21 7.58
CA SER A 67 5.60 -3.41 7.68
C SER A 67 6.61 -3.55 6.54
N GLU A 68 6.31 -2.96 5.38
CA GLU A 68 7.17 -3.01 4.19
C GLU A 68 7.02 -1.73 3.36
N ILE A 69 8.15 -1.22 2.87
CA ILE A 69 8.21 -0.13 1.88
C ILE A 69 8.88 -0.68 0.63
N ILE A 70 8.10 -0.84 -0.42
CA ILE A 70 8.51 -1.35 -1.72
C ILE A 70 8.71 -0.17 -2.67
N THR A 71 9.97 0.16 -2.93
CA THR A 71 10.35 1.30 -3.75
C THR A 71 11.78 1.15 -4.29
N ASN A 72 12.23 2.10 -5.10
CA ASN A 72 13.58 2.14 -5.62
C ASN A 72 14.61 2.32 -4.48
N PRO A 73 15.53 1.36 -4.24
CA PRO A 73 16.53 1.48 -3.19
C PRO A 73 17.53 2.60 -3.48
N ILE A 74 18.24 3.02 -2.44
CA ILE A 74 19.18 4.13 -2.49
C ILE A 74 20.48 3.79 -1.78
N VAL A 75 21.60 4.27 -2.30
CA VAL A 75 22.92 4.20 -1.66
C VAL A 75 23.47 5.62 -1.52
N VAL A 76 24.06 5.91 -0.37
CA VAL A 76 24.89 7.10 -0.17
C VAL A 76 26.31 6.74 -0.60
N GLU A 77 26.77 7.33 -1.70
CA GLU A 77 28.12 7.15 -2.20
C GLU A 77 29.10 8.12 -1.51
N ASP A 78 30.38 7.98 -1.84
CA ASP A 78 31.45 8.87 -1.38
C ASP A 78 31.08 10.35 -1.59
N ARG A 79 31.38 11.17 -0.59
CA ARG A 79 31.07 12.62 -0.54
C ARG A 79 29.57 12.95 -0.38
N GLY A 80 28.74 11.99 0.03
CA GLY A 80 27.34 12.25 0.38
C GLY A 80 26.41 12.36 -0.81
N ARG A 81 26.79 11.75 -1.95
CA ARG A 81 25.94 11.71 -3.15
C ARG A 81 24.90 10.60 -3.03
N LEU A 82 23.63 10.90 -3.26
CA LEU A 82 22.55 9.91 -3.28
C LEU A 82 22.42 9.28 -4.67
N ARG A 83 22.46 7.94 -4.74
CA ARG A 83 22.25 7.17 -5.96
C ARG A 83 21.07 6.22 -5.80
N ILE A 84 20.09 6.36 -6.71
CA ILE A 84 18.89 5.51 -6.76
C ILE A 84 19.17 4.32 -7.70
N PHE A 85 18.66 3.16 -7.31
CA PHE A 85 18.68 1.93 -8.10
C PHE A 85 17.24 1.48 -8.37
N PRO A 86 16.98 0.82 -9.51
CA PRO A 86 15.66 0.26 -9.80
C PRO A 86 15.32 -0.84 -8.79
N TYR A 87 14.04 -0.95 -8.42
CA TYR A 87 13.56 -2.04 -7.55
C TYR A 87 13.60 -3.39 -8.28
N ASN A 88 13.11 -3.42 -9.52
CA ASN A 88 13.20 -4.57 -10.38
C ASN A 88 14.60 -4.67 -11.00
N ASP A 89 15.07 -5.90 -11.17
CA ASP A 89 16.31 -6.18 -11.89
C ASP A 89 16.18 -5.75 -13.36
N MET A 90 17.07 -4.87 -13.80
CA MET A 90 17.08 -4.37 -15.18
C MET A 90 17.68 -5.38 -16.16
N ASP A 91 18.46 -6.35 -15.68
CA ASP A 91 19.00 -7.44 -16.50
C ASP A 91 17.95 -8.53 -16.76
N SER A 92 16.86 -8.54 -15.98
CA SER A 92 15.68 -9.37 -16.19
C SER A 92 14.38 -8.54 -16.12
N PRO A 93 14.12 -7.69 -17.13
CA PRO A 93 12.95 -6.81 -17.14
C PRO A 93 11.64 -7.58 -16.99
N HIS A 94 10.68 -6.99 -16.29
CA HIS A 94 9.33 -7.55 -16.20
C HIS A 94 8.58 -7.41 -17.54
N SER A 95 7.66 -8.32 -17.83
CA SER A 95 6.87 -8.34 -19.07
C SER A 95 5.58 -7.49 -19.01
N CYS A 96 5.58 -6.45 -18.18
CA CYS A 96 4.39 -5.60 -17.94
C CYS A 96 4.48 -4.29 -18.72
N ASP A 97 3.53 -4.06 -19.62
CA ASP A 97 3.47 -2.87 -20.46
C ASP A 97 2.81 -1.65 -19.78
N LEU A 98 2.33 -1.82 -18.54
CA LEU A 98 1.62 -0.78 -17.78
C LEU A 98 2.52 -0.06 -16.77
N CYS A 99 3.66 -0.65 -16.43
CA CYS A 99 4.58 -0.14 -15.41
C CYS A 99 5.91 0.30 -16.03
N PRO A 100 6.60 1.27 -15.42
CA PRO A 100 7.95 1.62 -15.83
C PRO A 100 8.92 0.48 -15.50
N PRO A 101 10.05 0.34 -16.22
CA PRO A 101 10.96 -0.81 -16.09
C PRO A 101 11.50 -1.05 -14.67
N ASN A 102 11.59 0.01 -13.87
CA ASN A 102 12.22 -0.04 -12.56
C ASN A 102 11.31 -0.59 -11.45
N LEU A 103 9.99 -0.53 -11.60
CA LEU A 103 9.05 -1.03 -10.58
C LEU A 103 7.70 -1.43 -11.20
N CYS A 104 7.41 -2.74 -11.18
CA CYS A 104 6.08 -3.25 -11.51
C CYS A 104 5.19 -3.37 -10.26
N LYS A 105 4.36 -2.35 -10.00
CA LYS A 105 3.42 -2.37 -8.86
C LYS A 105 2.43 -3.54 -8.90
N GLY A 106 2.00 -3.99 -10.09
CA GLY A 106 1.14 -5.17 -10.21
C GLY A 106 1.84 -6.47 -9.82
N GLY A 107 3.11 -6.65 -10.19
CA GLY A 107 3.91 -7.80 -9.76
C GLY A 107 4.13 -7.80 -8.24
N VAL A 108 4.21 -6.62 -7.61
CA VAL A 108 4.27 -6.50 -6.15
C VAL A 108 2.98 -6.99 -5.50
N ILE A 109 1.79 -6.66 -6.05
CA ILE A 109 0.51 -7.17 -5.54
C ILE A 109 0.43 -8.70 -5.67
N GLU A 110 0.82 -9.26 -6.81
CA GLU A 110 0.84 -10.71 -7.02
C GLU A 110 1.77 -11.42 -6.01
N ARG A 111 2.94 -10.83 -5.73
CA ARG A 111 3.87 -11.32 -4.70
C ARG A 111 3.25 -11.27 -3.31
N ILE A 112 2.56 -10.19 -2.96
CA ILE A 112 1.87 -10.05 -1.67
C ILE A 112 0.78 -11.12 -1.54
N GLN A 113 -0.10 -11.26 -2.53
CA GLN A 113 -1.14 -12.27 -2.53
C GLN A 113 -0.57 -13.69 -2.42
N SER A 114 0.54 -13.98 -3.10
CA SER A 114 1.21 -15.29 -3.04
C SER A 114 1.87 -15.59 -1.69
N SER A 115 2.12 -14.57 -0.87
CA SER A 115 2.70 -14.73 0.48
C SER A 115 1.65 -15.00 1.56
N ILE A 116 0.37 -14.83 1.24
CA ILE A 116 -0.75 -15.03 2.14
C ILE A 116 -1.17 -16.50 2.06
N SER A 117 -1.40 -17.16 3.21
CA SER A 117 -1.77 -18.57 3.22
C SER A 117 -3.17 -18.78 2.62
N GLU A 118 -3.41 -19.92 1.95
CA GLU A 118 -4.75 -20.21 1.36
C GLU A 118 -5.88 -20.24 2.40
N SER A 119 -5.54 -20.50 3.67
CA SER A 119 -6.46 -20.48 4.82
C SER A 119 -6.74 -19.07 5.36
N GLU A 120 -5.92 -18.08 5.02
CA GLU A 120 -6.05 -16.68 5.45
C GLU A 120 -6.47 -15.83 4.26
N ARG A 121 -7.75 -15.84 3.90
CA ARG A 121 -8.21 -14.95 2.81
C ARG A 121 -8.20 -13.49 3.29
N LYS A 122 -7.06 -12.80 3.16
CA LYS A 122 -6.96 -11.37 3.44
C LYS A 122 -7.52 -10.55 2.29
N ARG A 123 -8.31 -9.54 2.62
CA ARG A 123 -8.78 -8.55 1.66
C ARG A 123 -7.78 -7.41 1.51
N LEU A 124 -7.56 -6.98 0.27
CA LEU A 124 -6.67 -5.88 -0.05
C LEU A 124 -7.46 -4.60 -0.27
N ILE A 125 -6.95 -3.50 0.28
CA ILE A 125 -7.35 -2.14 -0.10
C ILE A 125 -6.14 -1.49 -0.77
N TYR A 126 -6.28 -1.13 -2.04
CA TYR A 126 -5.27 -0.40 -2.80
C TYR A 126 -5.64 1.07 -2.94
N VAL A 127 -4.78 1.98 -2.49
CA VAL A 127 -4.98 3.43 -2.61
C VAL A 127 -3.94 4.01 -3.57
N GLY A 128 -4.36 4.85 -4.51
CA GLY A 128 -3.42 5.59 -5.35
C GLY A 128 -4.06 6.54 -6.36
N ASP A 129 -3.24 7.24 -7.13
CA ASP A 129 -3.71 8.23 -8.12
C ASP A 129 -2.99 8.18 -9.48
N GLY A 130 -1.81 7.56 -9.54
CA GLY A 130 -0.92 7.60 -10.67
C GLY A 130 -1.30 6.70 -11.84
N ARG A 131 -0.61 6.92 -12.97
CA ARG A 131 -0.80 6.10 -14.19
C ARG A 131 -0.33 4.66 -13.99
N ASN A 132 0.78 4.49 -13.28
CA ASN A 132 1.42 3.20 -12.96
C ASN A 132 0.64 2.42 -11.88
N ASP A 133 -0.34 3.04 -11.23
CA ASP A 133 -1.25 2.40 -10.29
C ASP A 133 -2.38 1.63 -10.96
N PHE A 134 -2.55 1.72 -12.28
CA PHE A 134 -3.59 0.94 -12.95
C PHE A 134 -3.27 -0.56 -12.97
N CYS A 135 -1.99 -0.92 -13.15
CA CYS A 135 -1.55 -2.32 -13.17
C CYS A 135 -1.96 -3.14 -11.94
N PRO A 136 -1.73 -2.67 -10.69
CA PRO A 136 -2.14 -3.41 -9.50
C PRO A 136 -3.66 -3.61 -9.40
N THR A 137 -4.49 -2.69 -9.91
CA THR A 137 -5.96 -2.86 -9.88
C THR A 137 -6.44 -4.08 -10.66
N LEU A 138 -5.67 -4.53 -11.66
CA LEU A 138 -5.99 -5.71 -12.48
C LEU A 138 -5.65 -7.03 -11.76
N LYS A 139 -4.91 -6.96 -10.66
CA LYS A 139 -4.47 -8.11 -9.85
C LYS A 139 -5.34 -8.32 -8.61
N LEU A 140 -6.16 -7.34 -8.28
CA LEU A 140 -7.13 -7.42 -7.19
C LEU A 140 -8.30 -8.32 -7.56
N ASP A 141 -8.85 -9.01 -6.56
CA ASP A 141 -10.01 -9.87 -6.67
C ASP A 141 -11.32 -9.13 -6.38
N ALA A 142 -12.46 -9.81 -6.61
CA ALA A 142 -13.79 -9.22 -6.43
C ALA A 142 -14.13 -8.85 -4.97
N GLY A 143 -13.41 -9.42 -4.00
CA GLY A 143 -13.54 -9.09 -2.58
C GLY A 143 -12.70 -7.90 -2.12
N ASP A 144 -11.78 -7.43 -2.98
CA ASP A 144 -10.84 -6.36 -2.69
C ASP A 144 -11.42 -4.99 -3.05
N PHE A 145 -10.69 -3.94 -2.65
CA PHE A 145 -11.06 -2.55 -2.86
C PHE A 145 -9.93 -1.79 -3.54
N VAL A 146 -10.31 -0.84 -4.41
CA VAL A 146 -9.41 0.16 -4.96
C VAL A 146 -9.98 1.55 -4.71
N MET A 147 -9.13 2.46 -4.27
CA MET A 147 -9.48 3.84 -3.93
C MET A 147 -8.74 4.82 -4.84
N PRO A 148 -9.25 5.07 -6.07
CA PRO A 148 -8.61 5.99 -7.00
C PRO A 148 -8.94 7.46 -6.69
N ARG A 149 -7.96 8.34 -6.80
CA ARG A 149 -8.22 9.78 -6.70
C ARG A 149 -8.96 10.31 -7.92
N MET A 150 -10.09 10.99 -7.71
CA MET A 150 -10.85 11.61 -8.80
C MET A 150 -10.03 12.64 -9.56
N ASN A 151 -10.21 12.67 -10.89
CA ASN A 151 -9.51 13.56 -11.83
C ASN A 151 -7.99 13.31 -11.94
N PHE A 152 -7.52 12.14 -11.52
CA PHE A 152 -6.13 11.69 -11.71
C PHE A 152 -6.07 10.46 -12.62
N PRO A 153 -4.90 10.16 -13.22
CA PRO A 153 -4.77 9.14 -14.26
C PRO A 153 -5.30 7.74 -13.89
N LEU A 154 -5.19 7.33 -12.62
CA LEU A 154 -5.74 6.04 -12.17
C LEU A 154 -7.26 5.98 -12.36
N PHE A 155 -7.97 7.01 -11.91
CA PHE A 155 -9.43 7.10 -11.98
C PHE A 155 -9.91 7.02 -13.44
N ASP A 156 -9.30 7.81 -14.32
CA ASP A 156 -9.65 7.80 -15.76
C ASP A 156 -9.41 6.43 -16.39
N ARG A 157 -8.33 5.74 -16.01
CA ARG A 157 -8.04 4.39 -16.54
C ARG A 157 -9.03 3.36 -16.07
N ILE A 158 -9.43 3.39 -14.80
CA ILE A 158 -10.45 2.50 -14.24
C ILE A 158 -11.78 2.74 -14.94
N LEU A 159 -12.19 4.00 -15.14
CA LEU A 159 -13.43 4.33 -15.84
C LEU A 159 -13.46 3.78 -17.27
N ASN A 160 -12.35 3.95 -18.01
CA ASN A 160 -12.26 3.49 -19.39
C ASN A 160 -12.11 1.96 -19.53
N ASN A 161 -11.80 1.25 -18.45
CA ASN A 161 -11.50 -0.19 -18.46
C ASN A 161 -12.26 -0.94 -17.36
N ARG A 162 -13.45 -0.48 -16.98
CA ARG A 162 -14.16 -0.96 -15.78
C ARG A 162 -14.38 -2.47 -15.76
N ALA A 163 -14.61 -3.09 -16.92
CA ALA A 163 -14.80 -4.53 -17.05
C ALA A 163 -13.55 -5.37 -16.69
N LEU A 164 -12.36 -4.77 -16.68
CA LEU A 164 -11.11 -5.45 -16.32
C LEU A 164 -10.83 -5.39 -14.81
N VAL A 165 -11.46 -4.45 -14.09
CA VAL A 165 -11.25 -4.23 -12.66
C VAL A 165 -12.30 -5.00 -11.87
N LYS A 166 -11.87 -6.07 -11.20
CA LYS A 166 -12.77 -6.91 -10.39
C LYS A 166 -13.10 -6.28 -9.04
N ALA A 167 -12.14 -5.58 -8.45
CA ALA A 167 -12.26 -4.95 -7.13
C ALA A 167 -13.37 -3.88 -7.09
N LYS A 168 -13.93 -3.68 -5.90
CA LYS A 168 -14.88 -2.60 -5.62
C LYS A 168 -14.13 -1.27 -5.66
N VAL A 169 -14.63 -0.31 -6.42
CA VAL A 169 -14.00 1.00 -6.60
C VAL A 169 -14.66 2.01 -5.68
N HIS A 170 -13.85 2.74 -4.90
CA HIS A 170 -14.28 3.81 -4.01
C HIS A 170 -13.42 5.06 -4.24
N GLU A 171 -13.84 5.91 -5.16
CA GLU A 171 -13.12 7.14 -5.49
C GLU A 171 -13.13 8.18 -4.35
N TRP A 172 -12.10 9.03 -4.33
CA TRP A 172 -11.98 10.12 -3.36
C TRP A 172 -11.47 11.40 -4.03
N SER A 173 -11.89 12.55 -3.52
CA SER A 173 -11.55 13.87 -4.10
C SER A 173 -10.52 14.63 -3.27
N ASN A 174 -10.50 14.36 -1.96
CA ASN A 174 -9.68 15.05 -0.97
C ASN A 174 -9.28 14.11 0.18
N TRP A 175 -8.38 14.58 1.03
CA TRP A 175 -7.80 13.80 2.12
C TRP A 175 -8.80 13.38 3.20
N GLU A 176 -9.86 14.18 3.42
CA GLU A 176 -10.91 13.85 4.39
C GLU A 176 -11.79 12.71 3.89
N GLU A 177 -12.19 12.76 2.62
CA GLU A 177 -12.92 11.67 1.96
C GLU A 177 -12.10 10.38 1.95
N LEU A 178 -10.82 10.45 1.55
CA LEU A 178 -9.93 9.29 1.57
C LEU A 178 -9.91 8.65 2.96
N ALA A 179 -9.64 9.43 4.00
CA ALA A 179 -9.55 8.90 5.35
C ALA A 179 -10.88 8.34 5.86
N THR A 180 -12.00 8.98 5.52
CA THR A 180 -13.35 8.51 5.89
C THR A 180 -13.65 7.17 5.24
N ILE A 181 -13.49 7.08 3.92
CA ILE A 181 -13.73 5.85 3.15
C ILE A 181 -12.80 4.73 3.62
N LEU A 182 -11.52 5.01 3.81
CA LEU A 182 -10.55 4.01 4.26
C LEU A 182 -10.94 3.47 5.64
N HIS A 183 -11.33 4.34 6.57
CA HIS A 183 -11.80 3.92 7.88
C HIS A 183 -13.07 3.06 7.81
N GLU A 184 -14.05 3.45 6.99
CA GLU A 184 -15.28 2.70 6.78
C GLU A 184 -15.02 1.32 6.19
N LEU A 185 -14.12 1.22 5.19
CA LEU A 185 -13.73 -0.05 4.59
C LEU A 185 -13.03 -0.98 5.59
N ILE A 186 -12.11 -0.46 6.39
CA ILE A 186 -11.43 -1.25 7.43
C ILE A 186 -12.44 -1.80 8.44
N ASN A 187 -13.37 -0.96 8.91
CA ASN A 187 -14.42 -1.39 9.85
C ASN A 187 -15.36 -2.41 9.21
N TYR A 188 -15.75 -2.20 7.95
CA TYR A 188 -16.57 -3.14 7.20
C TYR A 188 -15.91 -4.51 7.10
N ILE A 189 -14.61 -4.56 6.77
CA ILE A 189 -13.89 -5.82 6.65
C ILE A 189 -13.80 -6.53 8.00
N SER A 190 -13.40 -5.79 9.05
CA SER A 190 -13.25 -6.33 10.41
C SER A 190 -14.57 -6.95 10.92
N ASN A 191 -15.70 -6.27 10.67
CA ASN A 191 -17.02 -6.77 11.08
C ASN A 191 -17.44 -8.04 10.34
N GLU A 192 -17.14 -8.15 9.05
CA GLU A 192 -17.46 -9.36 8.28
C GLU A 192 -16.61 -10.56 8.73
N GLU A 193 -15.32 -10.36 9.01
CA GLU A 193 -14.44 -11.39 9.55
C GLU A 193 -14.92 -11.89 10.92
N GLU A 194 -15.41 -10.99 11.78
CA GLU A 194 -16.04 -11.39 13.05
C GLU A 194 -17.30 -12.24 12.85
N VAL A 195 -18.15 -11.91 11.87
CA VAL A 195 -19.38 -12.66 11.58
C VAL A 195 -19.05 -14.04 11.02
N GLU A 196 -18.08 -14.15 10.10
CA GLU A 196 -17.62 -15.42 9.55
C GLU A 196 -17.03 -16.32 10.65
N CYS A 197 -16.18 -15.76 11.52
CA CYS A 197 -15.61 -16.48 12.66
C CYS A 197 -16.70 -16.97 13.63
N ARG A 198 -17.69 -16.14 13.96
CA ARG A 198 -18.83 -16.55 14.81
C ARG A 198 -19.66 -17.66 14.16
N THR A 199 -19.88 -17.58 12.85
CA THR A 199 -20.66 -18.59 12.11
C THR A 199 -19.91 -19.91 12.01
N ALA A 200 -18.60 -19.88 11.74
CA ALA A 200 -17.75 -21.07 11.74
C ALA A 200 -17.71 -21.75 13.12
N ASN A 201 -17.61 -20.96 14.20
CA ASN A 201 -17.67 -21.49 15.57
C ASN A 201 -19.04 -22.08 15.93
N GLN A 202 -20.14 -21.49 15.46
CA GLN A 202 -21.49 -22.06 15.63
C GLN A 202 -21.66 -23.38 14.86
N LEU A 203 -21.13 -23.50 13.64
CA LEU A 203 -21.14 -24.75 12.88
C LEU A 203 -20.26 -25.83 13.54
N ASN A 204 -19.06 -25.48 14.01
CA ASN A 204 -18.14 -26.41 14.69
C ASN A 204 -18.67 -26.86 16.06
N SER A 205 -19.41 -26.01 16.78
CA SER A 205 -20.06 -26.38 18.05
C SER A 205 -21.28 -27.29 17.88
N VAL A 206 -21.82 -27.42 16.66
CA VAL A 206 -22.86 -28.41 16.33
C VAL A 206 -22.21 -29.76 15.95
N GLU A 207 -20.95 -29.75 15.48
CA GLU A 207 -20.23 -30.96 15.05
C GLU A 207 -19.23 -31.55 16.06
N TYR A 208 -18.86 -30.88 17.16
CA TYR A 208 -17.96 -31.43 18.17
C TYR A 208 -18.48 -31.33 19.61
N ASN A 209 -19.22 -32.36 20.03
CA ASN A 209 -18.91 -33.01 21.31
C ASN A 209 -17.58 -33.77 21.12
N ASN A 210 -16.44 -33.11 21.32
CA ASN A 210 -15.20 -33.63 21.94
C ASN A 210 -13.96 -32.78 21.59
N GLU A 211 -13.41 -32.14 22.63
CA GLU A 211 -12.02 -31.66 22.79
C GLU A 211 -11.57 -30.33 22.12
N ALA A 212 -10.91 -29.52 22.95
CA ALA A 212 -10.33 -28.17 22.72
C ALA A 212 -8.94 -28.24 22.00
N PRO A 213 -8.16 -27.16 21.71
CA PRO A 213 -8.24 -25.75 22.15
C PRO A 213 -7.80 -24.65 21.12
N GLY A 214 -7.72 -23.38 21.56
CA GLY A 214 -6.69 -22.41 21.12
C GLY A 214 -7.15 -21.26 20.24
N SER A 215 -7.10 -20.02 20.76
CA SER A 215 -7.40 -18.79 20.01
C SER A 215 -6.14 -17.96 19.73
N THR A 216 -5.94 -17.52 18.49
CA THR A 216 -5.02 -16.44 18.12
C THR A 216 -5.72 -15.53 17.09
N ASN A 217 -5.79 -14.22 17.39
CA ASN A 217 -6.25 -13.20 16.45
C ASN A 217 -5.09 -12.75 15.56
N GLU A 218 -5.37 -12.48 14.28
CA GLU A 218 -4.37 -12.08 13.27
C GLU A 218 -4.82 -10.89 12.40
N PRO A 219 -3.87 -10.21 11.70
CA PRO A 219 -4.05 -8.85 11.17
C PRO A 219 -4.45 -8.79 9.67
N LEU A 220 -5.25 -7.78 9.31
CA LEU A 220 -5.67 -7.32 7.95
C LEU A 220 -4.47 -6.78 7.14
N THR A 221 -4.54 -6.49 5.82
CA THR A 221 -3.44 -5.84 5.05
C THR A 221 -3.96 -4.67 4.19
N VAL A 222 -3.33 -3.49 4.29
CA VAL A 222 -3.63 -2.30 3.46
C VAL A 222 -2.38 -1.90 2.68
N VAL A 223 -2.50 -1.62 1.40
CA VAL A 223 -1.38 -1.21 0.54
C VAL A 223 -1.64 0.18 -0.03
N THR A 224 -0.73 1.13 0.21
CA THR A 224 -0.80 2.51 -0.28
C THR A 224 0.37 2.83 -1.20
N ASP A 225 0.24 3.86 -2.04
CA ASP A 225 1.33 4.37 -2.90
C ASP A 225 2.20 5.47 -2.26
#